data_AF-A0A257AFR6-F1
#
_entry.id   AF-A0A257AFR6-F1
#
_cell.length_a   1.000
_cell.length_b   1.000
_cell.length_c   1.000
_cell.angle_alpha   90.00
_cell.angle_beta   90.00
_cell.angle_gamma   90.00
#
_symmetry.space_group_name_H-M   'P 1'
#
loop_
_entity.id
_entity.type
_entity.pdbx_description
1 polymer ?
#
loop_
_entity_poly.entity_id
_entity_poly.type
_entity_poly.pdbx_seq_one_letter_code
_entity_poly.pdbx_strand_id
1 'polypeptide(L)'
;MEFMIFRGAPYRHDWVTDLIEDVGGFIVSIDLTSTEVVMIFAVPKEGVSKIEGMVKIVHGELMPAPLTGIEIIMVSPSYARHHAPVPHCNLIEGLRESGAKVNSLVMGRGVGLTISQMSAMERLAIEEHDIAIFMFGCFEHCIREYKLKMVEKLKIPIVVMAYPKLEVEMSNITYVSGLSRMLMSFKKGNEKTRLNRVMDAVLETADGLKGELEDDPPILPPIYLKQAIEGEVQDLNMCIAPFPVTLKTDGVRVKLPYANFAEDIMGIELVEGKTISDVADVTPSHDDQILVRVHRESASGSLFGW
;
A
#
# COMPACT_ATOMS: atom_id res chain seq x y z
N MET A 1 6.27 -11.35 11.96
CA MET A 1 4.85 -11.63 11.70
C MET A 1 4.70 -12.09 10.26
N GLU A 2 3.79 -13.02 10.00
CA GLU A 2 3.38 -13.43 8.66
C GLU A 2 2.02 -12.80 8.34
N PHE A 3 1.93 -12.10 7.21
CA PHE A 3 0.69 -11.50 6.74
C PHE A 3 -0.04 -12.44 5.80
N MET A 4 -1.33 -12.66 6.08
CA MET A 4 -2.15 -13.65 5.40
C MET A 4 -3.52 -13.08 5.08
N ILE A 5 -4.14 -13.60 4.02
CA ILE A 5 -5.53 -13.34 3.64
C ILE A 5 -6.33 -14.60 3.86
N PHE A 6 -7.39 -14.49 4.65
CA PHE A 6 -8.44 -15.50 4.74
C PHE A 6 -9.63 -15.09 3.88
N ARG A 7 -10.16 -16.03 3.09
CA ARG A 7 -11.44 -15.90 2.40
C ARG A 7 -12.37 -17.03 2.84
N GLY A 8 -13.61 -16.71 3.19
CA GLY A 8 -14.54 -17.73 3.66
C GLY A 8 -15.97 -17.23 3.80
N ALA A 9 -16.84 -18.11 4.32
CA ALA A 9 -18.24 -17.77 4.52
C ALA A 9 -18.47 -16.94 5.81
N PRO A 10 -19.40 -15.97 5.82
CA PRO A 10 -19.64 -15.08 6.97
C PRO A 10 -19.95 -15.76 8.30
N TYR A 11 -20.65 -16.89 8.30
CA TYR A 11 -21.18 -17.47 9.53
C TYR A 11 -20.14 -18.21 10.41
N ARG A 12 -18.86 -18.29 9.98
CA ARG A 12 -17.78 -18.96 10.74
C ARG A 12 -16.50 -18.13 10.88
N HIS A 13 -16.53 -16.85 10.48
CA HIS A 13 -15.33 -16.02 10.55
C HIS A 13 -14.88 -15.76 12.00
N ASP A 14 -15.82 -15.70 12.96
CA ASP A 14 -15.55 -15.53 14.40
C ASP A 14 -14.55 -16.58 14.94
N TRP A 15 -14.64 -17.83 14.49
CA TRP A 15 -13.72 -18.88 14.94
C TRP A 15 -12.29 -18.65 14.46
N VAL A 16 -12.13 -17.97 13.33
CA VAL A 16 -10.83 -17.60 12.79
C VAL A 16 -10.31 -16.36 13.53
N THR A 17 -11.15 -15.36 13.81
CA THR A 17 -10.74 -14.17 14.59
C THR A 17 -10.30 -14.54 16.00
N ASP A 18 -11.07 -15.37 16.70
CA ASP A 18 -10.74 -15.82 18.07
C ASP A 18 -9.39 -16.55 18.08
N LEU A 19 -9.15 -17.42 17.11
CA LEU A 19 -7.89 -18.14 17.02
C LEU A 19 -6.71 -17.21 16.67
N ILE A 20 -6.92 -16.19 15.83
CA ILE A 20 -5.89 -15.19 15.53
C ILE A 20 -5.47 -14.49 16.82
N GLU A 21 -6.42 -14.07 17.65
CA GLU A 21 -6.13 -13.44 18.95
C GLU A 21 -5.42 -14.40 19.91
N ASP A 22 -5.88 -15.65 20.00
CA ASP A 22 -5.29 -16.70 20.85
C ASP A 22 -3.82 -17.01 20.52
N VAL A 23 -3.43 -16.89 19.24
CA VAL A 23 -2.04 -17.09 18.81
C VAL A 23 -1.20 -15.81 18.88
N GLY A 24 -1.75 -14.71 19.40
CA GLY A 24 -1.07 -13.41 19.50
C GLY A 24 -0.96 -12.69 18.16
N GLY A 25 -1.92 -12.92 17.27
CA GLY A 25 -2.03 -12.24 15.99
C GLY A 25 -2.86 -10.96 16.05
N PHE A 26 -2.91 -10.27 14.92
CA PHE A 26 -3.59 -8.99 14.76
C PHE A 26 -4.43 -8.99 13.49
N ILE A 27 -5.65 -8.49 13.60
CA ILE A 27 -6.52 -8.28 12.46
C ILE A 27 -6.17 -6.93 11.84
N VAL A 28 -5.79 -6.92 10.56
CA VAL A 28 -5.44 -5.69 9.82
C VAL A 28 -6.69 -5.08 9.18
N SER A 29 -7.55 -5.91 8.60
CA SER A 29 -8.86 -5.48 8.10
C SER A 29 -9.79 -6.66 7.90
N ILE A 30 -11.08 -6.45 8.13
CA ILE A 30 -12.15 -7.40 7.79
C ILE A 30 -13.11 -6.69 6.84
N ASP A 31 -13.37 -7.31 5.69
CA ASP A 31 -14.46 -6.93 4.79
C ASP A 31 -15.53 -8.02 4.83
N LEU A 32 -16.71 -7.67 5.37
CA LEU A 32 -17.86 -8.55 5.55
C LEU A 32 -18.92 -8.23 4.50
N THR A 33 -19.13 -9.15 3.56
CA THR A 33 -20.26 -9.10 2.64
C THR A 33 -21.31 -10.15 3.01
N SER A 34 -22.47 -10.12 2.36
CA SER A 34 -23.52 -11.13 2.59
C SER A 34 -23.11 -12.54 2.17
N THR A 35 -22.13 -12.68 1.29
CA THR A 35 -21.71 -13.97 0.70
C THR A 35 -20.32 -14.41 1.13
N GLU A 36 -19.43 -13.48 1.43
CA GLU A 36 -18.01 -13.74 1.64
C GLU A 36 -17.43 -12.80 2.70
N VAL A 37 -16.44 -13.31 3.44
CA VAL A 37 -15.56 -12.55 4.32
C VAL A 37 -14.17 -12.60 3.75
N VAL A 38 -13.56 -11.43 3.60
CA VAL A 38 -12.14 -11.30 3.29
C VAL A 38 -11.47 -10.63 4.48
N MET A 39 -10.53 -11.33 5.09
CA MET A 39 -9.80 -10.86 6.25
C MET A 39 -8.31 -10.85 5.97
N ILE A 40 -7.67 -9.71 6.25
CA ILE A 40 -6.21 -9.59 6.23
C ILE A 40 -5.76 -9.53 7.69
N PHE A 41 -4.79 -10.36 8.04
CA PHE A 41 -4.31 -10.47 9.41
C PHE A 41 -2.81 -10.80 9.45
N ALA A 42 -2.21 -10.59 10.60
CA ALA A 42 -0.82 -10.88 10.90
C ALA A 42 -0.74 -11.88 12.05
N VAL A 43 0.07 -12.94 11.93
CA VAL A 43 0.30 -13.91 13.01
C VAL A 43 1.78 -14.23 13.19
N PRO A 44 2.21 -14.68 14.38
CA PRO A 44 3.54 -15.27 14.55
C PRO A 44 3.72 -16.51 13.65
N LYS A 45 4.96 -16.78 13.23
CA LYS A 45 5.28 -17.90 12.31
C LYS A 45 4.83 -19.25 12.89
N GLU A 46 4.94 -19.40 14.21
CA GLU A 46 4.53 -20.59 14.95
C GLU A 46 3.01 -20.81 14.93
N GLY A 47 2.23 -19.72 14.79
CA GLY A 47 0.77 -19.73 14.76
C GLY A 47 0.16 -20.15 13.42
N VAL A 48 0.91 -20.03 12.32
CA VAL A 48 0.40 -20.26 10.95
C VAL A 48 -0.22 -21.66 10.79
N SER A 49 0.45 -22.70 11.30
CA SER A 49 -0.02 -24.09 11.18
C SER A 49 -1.38 -24.33 11.87
N LYS A 50 -1.65 -23.61 12.97
CA LYS A 50 -2.95 -23.68 13.68
C LYS A 50 -4.04 -23.02 12.86
N ILE A 51 -3.74 -21.85 12.29
CA ILE A 51 -4.68 -21.12 11.42
C ILE A 51 -5.03 -21.96 10.18
N GLU A 52 -4.05 -22.57 9.51
CA GLU A 52 -4.31 -23.48 8.38
C GLU A 52 -5.26 -24.63 8.75
N GLY A 53 -5.12 -25.18 9.96
CA GLY A 53 -6.02 -26.20 10.49
C GLY A 53 -7.45 -25.69 10.61
N MET A 54 -7.63 -24.51 11.20
CA MET A 54 -8.94 -23.87 11.37
C MET A 54 -9.58 -23.53 10.02
N VAL A 55 -8.81 -22.97 9.08
CA VAL A 55 -9.31 -22.62 7.74
C VAL A 55 -9.90 -23.84 7.02
N LYS A 56 -9.29 -25.01 7.16
CA LYS A 56 -9.82 -26.27 6.62
C LYS A 56 -11.14 -26.68 7.27
N ILE A 57 -11.30 -26.47 8.58
CA ILE A 57 -12.54 -26.76 9.33
C ILE A 57 -13.69 -25.85 8.91
N VAL A 58 -13.40 -24.56 8.67
CA VAL A 58 -14.40 -23.59 8.23
C VAL A 58 -14.61 -23.60 6.72
N HIS A 59 -13.90 -24.46 5.98
CA HIS A 59 -13.93 -24.57 4.52
C HIS A 59 -13.61 -23.25 3.80
N GLY A 60 -12.64 -22.49 4.33
CA GLY A 60 -12.14 -21.28 3.71
C GLY A 60 -10.88 -21.50 2.87
N GLU A 61 -10.35 -20.40 2.35
CA GLU A 61 -9.09 -20.29 1.65
C GLU A 61 -8.12 -19.41 2.43
N LEU A 62 -6.85 -19.79 2.42
CA LEU A 62 -5.78 -19.05 3.06
C LEU A 62 -4.68 -18.77 2.03
N MET A 63 -4.31 -17.51 1.88
CA MET A 63 -3.30 -17.04 0.92
C MET A 63 -2.28 -16.13 1.62
N PRO A 64 -1.03 -16.09 1.16
CA PRO A 64 -0.06 -15.10 1.62
C PRO A 64 -0.48 -13.69 1.18
N ALA A 65 -0.16 -12.69 2.00
CA ALA A 65 -0.52 -11.29 1.77
C ALA A 65 0.73 -10.39 1.70
N PRO A 66 1.62 -10.59 0.70
CA PRO A 66 2.97 -10.01 0.69
C PRO A 66 2.99 -8.48 0.62
N LEU A 67 1.92 -7.83 0.19
CA LEU A 67 1.84 -6.36 0.10
C LEU A 67 1.04 -5.74 1.26
N THR A 68 0.69 -6.52 2.29
CA THR A 68 0.03 -5.97 3.48
C THR A 68 0.91 -4.96 4.17
N GLY A 69 0.33 -3.82 4.57
CA GLY A 69 1.06 -2.71 5.16
C GLY A 69 1.81 -1.86 4.14
N ILE A 70 1.54 -2.04 2.84
CA ILE A 70 2.09 -1.20 1.78
C ILE A 70 0.94 -0.42 1.13
N GLU A 71 1.06 0.89 1.16
CA GLU A 71 0.17 1.82 0.47
C GLU A 71 0.77 2.18 -0.89
N ILE A 72 0.07 1.83 -1.97
CA ILE A 72 0.54 1.98 -3.35
C ILE A 72 -0.32 3.03 -4.05
N ILE A 73 0.31 3.95 -4.79
CA ILE A 73 -0.40 4.85 -5.70
C ILE A 73 -0.17 4.47 -7.16
N MET A 74 -1.27 4.25 -7.87
CA MET A 74 -1.23 4.01 -9.30
C MET A 74 -1.48 5.32 -10.07
N VAL A 75 -0.47 5.76 -10.81
CA VAL A 75 -0.45 7.06 -11.50
C VAL A 75 -0.65 6.88 -13.00
N SER A 76 -1.72 7.47 -13.50
CA SER A 76 -2.08 7.47 -14.92
C SER A 76 -1.99 8.87 -15.53
N PRO A 77 -1.30 9.06 -16.67
CA PRO A 77 -1.27 10.32 -17.41
C PRO A 77 -2.62 10.89 -17.90
N SER A 78 -3.70 10.09 -17.92
CA SER A 78 -5.07 10.47 -18.35
C SER A 78 -6.03 9.25 -18.29
N TYR A 79 -7.34 9.47 -18.10
CA TYR A 79 -8.44 8.50 -18.30
C TYR A 79 -9.39 8.88 -19.45
N ALA A 80 -8.89 9.23 -20.64
CA ALA A 80 -9.81 9.28 -21.79
C ALA A 80 -10.37 7.87 -22.08
N ARG A 81 -11.60 7.74 -22.60
CA ARG A 81 -12.26 6.43 -22.88
C ARG A 81 -11.43 5.46 -23.75
N HIS A 82 -10.45 5.97 -24.49
CA HIS A 82 -9.52 5.19 -25.33
C HIS A 82 -8.22 4.80 -24.60
N HIS A 83 -8.06 5.18 -23.33
CA HIS A 83 -6.95 4.86 -22.46
C HIS A 83 -7.43 3.87 -21.40
N ALA A 84 -6.69 2.78 -21.28
CA ALA A 84 -7.21 1.47 -20.94
C ALA A 84 -7.65 1.37 -19.46
N PRO A 85 -8.96 1.24 -19.18
CA PRO A 85 -9.44 0.87 -17.85
C PRO A 85 -9.01 -0.56 -17.50
N VAL A 86 -8.78 -1.44 -18.48
CA VAL A 86 -8.58 -2.88 -18.21
C VAL A 86 -7.22 -3.22 -17.59
N PRO A 87 -6.05 -2.85 -18.14
CA PRO A 87 -4.76 -3.10 -17.48
C PRO A 87 -4.64 -2.37 -16.14
N HIS A 88 -5.28 -1.20 -16.03
CA HIS A 88 -5.32 -0.42 -14.79
C HIS A 88 -6.11 -1.17 -13.71
N CYS A 89 -7.38 -1.48 -13.96
CA CYS A 89 -8.22 -2.20 -13.00
C CYS A 89 -7.68 -3.59 -12.67
N ASN A 90 -7.17 -4.34 -13.66
CA ASN A 90 -6.61 -5.68 -13.42
C ASN A 90 -5.38 -5.63 -12.51
N LEU A 91 -4.51 -4.62 -12.67
CA LEU A 91 -3.35 -4.48 -11.79
C LEU A 91 -3.77 -4.05 -10.38
N ILE A 92 -4.69 -3.09 -10.26
CA ILE A 92 -5.26 -2.71 -8.95
C ILE A 92 -5.84 -3.92 -8.24
N GLU A 93 -6.61 -4.75 -8.94
CA GLU A 93 -7.21 -5.94 -8.36
C GLU A 93 -6.14 -6.91 -7.86
N GLY A 94 -5.16 -7.27 -8.71
CA GLY A 94 -4.09 -8.17 -8.30
C GLY A 94 -3.25 -7.64 -7.12
N LEU A 95 -3.05 -6.32 -7.02
CA LEU A 95 -2.33 -5.69 -5.91
C LEU A 95 -3.15 -5.80 -4.61
N ARG A 96 -4.47 -5.59 -4.69
CA ARG A 96 -5.40 -5.74 -3.56
C ARG A 96 -5.53 -7.20 -3.13
N GLU A 97 -5.58 -8.13 -4.07
CA GLU A 97 -5.54 -9.58 -3.82
C GLU A 97 -4.25 -10.00 -3.12
N SER A 98 -3.17 -9.23 -3.26
CA SER A 98 -1.89 -9.44 -2.56
C SER A 98 -1.77 -8.69 -1.22
N GLY A 99 -2.83 -7.99 -0.79
CA GLY A 99 -2.93 -7.31 0.51
C GLY A 99 -2.65 -5.80 0.49
N ALA A 100 -2.31 -5.21 -0.66
CA ALA A 100 -1.99 -3.78 -0.75
C ALA A 100 -3.23 -2.89 -0.58
N LYS A 101 -3.03 -1.68 -0.05
CA LYS A 101 -3.99 -0.60 -0.22
C LYS A 101 -3.57 0.23 -1.42
N VAL A 102 -4.47 0.32 -2.41
CA VAL A 102 -4.16 0.93 -3.71
C VAL A 102 -5.04 2.14 -3.96
N ASN A 103 -4.40 3.30 -4.05
CA ASN A 103 -4.99 4.56 -4.49
C ASN A 103 -4.68 4.79 -5.97
N SER A 104 -5.47 5.63 -6.61
CA SER A 104 -5.34 5.91 -8.05
C SER A 104 -5.36 7.41 -8.28
N LEU A 105 -4.36 7.92 -9.01
CA LEU A 105 -4.25 9.32 -9.34
C LEU A 105 -4.11 9.51 -10.85
N VAL A 106 -4.88 10.45 -11.36
CA VAL A 106 -4.79 10.90 -12.75
C VAL A 106 -4.11 12.24 -12.76
N MET A 107 -3.03 12.34 -13.50
CA MET A 107 -2.37 13.63 -13.65
C MET A 107 -3.28 14.59 -14.44
N GLY A 108 -3.50 15.79 -13.90
CA GLY A 108 -4.43 16.77 -14.43
C GLY A 108 -3.94 17.46 -15.70
N ARG A 109 -2.62 17.52 -15.90
CA ARG A 109 -2.00 18.01 -17.15
C ARG A 109 -1.55 16.84 -18.00
N GLY A 110 -2.20 16.70 -19.16
CA GLY A 110 -1.88 15.69 -20.15
C GLY A 110 -0.40 15.72 -20.48
N VAL A 111 0.30 14.66 -20.08
CA VAL A 111 1.71 14.41 -20.39
C VAL A 111 1.81 14.12 -21.88
N GLY A 112 1.73 15.19 -22.68
CA GLY A 112 1.81 15.15 -24.13
C GLY A 112 3.19 14.72 -24.61
N LEU A 113 3.39 14.70 -25.92
CA LEU A 113 4.67 14.28 -26.52
C LEU A 113 5.85 15.17 -26.10
N THR A 114 5.60 16.44 -25.74
CA THR A 114 6.63 17.48 -25.54
C THR A 114 6.58 18.17 -24.18
N ILE A 115 5.56 17.92 -23.35
CA ILE A 115 5.42 18.53 -22.02
C ILE A 115 5.13 17.42 -21.03
N SER A 116 6.11 17.15 -20.15
CA SER A 116 5.94 16.27 -18.99
C SER A 116 6.19 17.08 -17.73
N GLN A 117 5.12 17.41 -17.03
CA GLN A 117 5.18 18.17 -15.79
C GLN A 117 4.28 17.53 -14.75
N MET A 118 4.78 17.47 -13.53
CA MET A 118 4.06 17.09 -12.33
C MET A 118 3.96 18.34 -11.46
N SER A 119 2.76 18.69 -11.04
CA SER A 119 2.55 19.79 -10.10
C SER A 119 3.12 19.44 -8.72
N ALA A 120 3.38 20.47 -7.91
CA ALA A 120 3.82 20.25 -6.53
C ALA A 120 2.80 19.44 -5.72
N MET A 121 1.50 19.66 -5.97
CA MET A 121 0.40 18.93 -5.32
C MET A 121 0.35 17.46 -5.74
N GLU A 122 0.43 17.16 -7.05
CA GLU A 122 0.51 15.76 -7.51
C GLU A 122 1.75 15.06 -6.98
N ARG A 123 2.89 15.76 -6.94
CA ARG A 123 4.13 15.24 -6.36
C ARG A 123 3.95 14.89 -4.89
N LEU A 124 3.38 15.80 -4.09
CA LEU A 124 3.17 15.59 -2.67
C LEU A 124 2.21 14.41 -2.45
N ALA A 125 1.08 14.37 -3.15
CA ALA A 125 0.15 13.25 -3.11
C ALA A 125 0.80 11.89 -3.44
N ILE A 126 1.72 11.86 -4.41
CA ILE A 126 2.44 10.64 -4.77
C ILE A 126 3.47 10.26 -3.69
N GLU A 127 4.28 11.21 -3.21
CA GLU A 127 5.34 10.95 -2.22
C GLU A 127 4.81 10.58 -0.83
N GLU A 128 3.51 10.73 -0.56
CA GLU A 128 2.89 10.20 0.67
C GLU A 128 2.70 8.67 0.65
N HIS A 129 2.89 8.01 -0.49
CA HIS A 129 2.70 6.55 -0.64
C HIS A 129 4.04 5.81 -0.55
N ASP A 130 3.98 4.51 -0.28
CA ASP A 130 5.19 3.71 -0.11
C ASP A 130 5.80 3.33 -1.47
N ILE A 131 4.95 3.06 -2.47
CA ILE A 131 5.35 2.76 -3.85
C ILE A 131 4.44 3.51 -4.83
N ALA A 132 5.04 4.06 -5.89
CA ALA A 132 4.30 4.60 -7.03
C ALA A 132 4.40 3.71 -8.27
N ILE A 133 3.27 3.47 -8.95
CA ILE A 133 3.24 2.76 -10.23
C ILE A 133 2.82 3.71 -11.33
N PHE A 134 3.70 3.98 -12.30
CA PHE A 134 3.39 4.84 -13.43
C PHE A 134 3.04 4.04 -14.68
N MET A 135 1.86 4.32 -15.26
CA MET A 135 1.42 3.74 -16.51
C MET A 135 1.70 4.65 -17.71
N PHE A 136 2.80 4.42 -18.42
CA PHE A 136 3.15 5.17 -19.62
C PHE A 136 2.67 4.51 -20.92
N GLY A 137 2.85 5.27 -22.01
CA GLY A 137 2.40 4.89 -23.35
C GLY A 137 3.45 4.12 -24.13
N CYS A 138 3.43 4.29 -25.45
CA CYS A 138 4.30 3.57 -26.38
C CYS A 138 5.34 4.43 -27.11
N PHE A 139 5.39 5.73 -26.85
CA PHE A 139 6.34 6.64 -27.49
C PHE A 139 7.65 6.66 -26.73
N GLU A 140 8.67 5.96 -27.25
CA GLU A 140 10.00 5.86 -26.63
C GLU A 140 10.61 7.22 -26.31
N HIS A 141 10.70 8.12 -27.29
CA HIS A 141 11.30 9.44 -27.09
C HIS A 141 10.60 10.21 -25.96
N CYS A 142 9.27 10.15 -25.89
CA CYS A 142 8.49 10.79 -24.84
C CYS A 142 8.82 10.21 -23.45
N ILE A 143 8.96 8.88 -23.37
CA ILE A 143 9.26 8.19 -22.11
C ILE A 143 10.67 8.52 -21.64
N ARG A 144 11.66 8.32 -22.52
CA ARG A 144 13.08 8.49 -22.22
C ARG A 144 13.43 9.94 -21.90
N GLU A 145 13.01 10.89 -22.74
CA GLU A 145 13.49 12.26 -22.62
C GLU A 145 12.74 13.09 -21.58
N TYR A 146 11.51 12.72 -21.24
CA TYR A 146 10.65 13.55 -20.40
C TYR A 146 10.05 12.81 -19.21
N LYS A 147 9.43 11.64 -19.42
CA LYS A 147 8.65 10.99 -18.36
C LYS A 147 9.53 10.36 -17.30
N LEU A 148 10.60 9.66 -17.68
CA LEU A 148 11.57 9.10 -16.73
C LEU A 148 12.24 10.22 -15.92
N LYS A 149 12.68 11.30 -16.59
CA LYS A 149 13.27 12.48 -15.92
C LYS A 149 12.31 13.22 -14.98
N MET A 150 11.00 13.09 -15.22
CA MET A 150 9.98 13.67 -14.34
C MET A 150 9.84 12.84 -13.07
N VAL A 151 9.76 11.51 -13.19
CA VAL A 151 9.48 10.62 -12.06
C VAL A 151 10.72 10.27 -11.25
N GLU A 152 11.93 10.26 -11.85
CA GLU A 152 13.20 10.00 -11.14
C GLU A 152 13.42 10.92 -9.94
N LYS A 153 12.79 12.11 -9.96
CA LYS A 153 12.90 13.13 -8.92
C LYS A 153 12.09 12.79 -7.67
N LEU A 154 11.19 11.82 -7.71
CA LEU A 154 10.39 11.40 -6.56
C LEU A 154 11.27 10.66 -5.55
N LYS A 155 10.95 10.83 -4.27
CA LYS A 155 11.72 10.27 -3.15
C LYS A 155 11.36 8.83 -2.78
N ILE A 156 10.34 8.27 -3.42
CA ILE A 156 9.83 6.92 -3.14
C ILE A 156 10.19 5.97 -4.29
N PRO A 157 10.23 4.65 -4.05
CA PRO A 157 10.39 3.67 -5.11
C PRO A 157 9.26 3.69 -6.14
N ILE A 158 9.62 3.44 -7.40
CA ILE A 158 8.74 3.63 -8.54
C ILE A 158 8.80 2.40 -9.45
N VAL A 159 7.63 1.86 -9.80
CA VAL A 159 7.51 0.89 -10.88
C VAL A 159 6.95 1.59 -12.12
N VAL A 160 7.68 1.55 -13.23
CA VAL A 160 7.24 2.15 -14.49
C VAL A 160 6.82 1.05 -15.46
N MET A 161 5.55 1.06 -15.86
CA MET A 161 5.01 0.22 -16.93
C MET A 161 4.97 1.02 -18.23
N ALA A 162 5.65 0.52 -19.27
CA ALA A 162 5.67 1.18 -20.59
C ALA A 162 5.92 0.19 -21.73
N TYR A 163 5.51 0.54 -22.96
CA TYR A 163 5.64 -0.40 -24.09
C TYR A 163 7.08 -0.55 -24.60
N PRO A 164 7.87 0.53 -24.81
CA PRO A 164 9.20 0.43 -25.39
C PRO A 164 10.15 -0.37 -24.50
N LYS A 165 11.06 -1.11 -25.12
CA LYS A 165 12.16 -1.76 -24.40
C LYS A 165 13.26 -0.73 -24.18
N LEU A 166 13.45 -0.33 -22.93
CA LEU A 166 14.47 0.63 -22.52
C LEU A 166 15.31 -0.01 -21.41
N GLU A 167 16.59 0.33 -21.38
CA GLU A 167 17.44 0.15 -20.21
C GLU A 167 17.34 1.43 -19.37
N VAL A 168 17.00 1.26 -18.10
CA VAL A 168 16.80 2.35 -17.15
C VAL A 168 17.67 2.06 -15.94
N GLU A 169 18.73 2.85 -15.77
CA GLU A 169 19.69 2.76 -14.67
C GLU A 169 19.41 3.88 -13.66
N MET A 170 18.27 3.81 -12.98
CA MET A 170 17.86 4.76 -11.95
C MET A 170 17.50 3.98 -10.69
N SER A 171 18.11 4.31 -9.55
CA SER A 171 18.04 3.49 -8.33
C SER A 171 16.63 3.37 -7.74
N ASN A 172 15.78 4.37 -7.95
CA ASN A 172 14.39 4.38 -7.50
C ASN A 172 13.39 3.90 -8.56
N ILE A 173 13.82 3.44 -9.75
CA ILE A 173 12.91 3.04 -10.82
C ILE A 173 13.13 1.58 -11.26
N THR A 174 12.09 0.77 -11.08
CA THR A 174 11.97 -0.55 -11.69
C THR A 174 11.13 -0.45 -12.97
N TYR A 175 11.77 -0.62 -14.14
CA TYR A 175 11.12 -0.43 -15.45
C TYR A 175 10.67 -1.75 -16.08
N VAL A 176 9.37 -1.87 -16.37
CA VAL A 176 8.75 -3.05 -17.00
C VAL A 176 8.28 -2.72 -18.41
N SER A 177 8.96 -3.30 -19.41
CA SER A 177 8.67 -3.09 -20.83
C SER A 177 7.54 -3.97 -21.39
N GLY A 178 6.96 -3.57 -22.51
CA GLY A 178 6.00 -4.36 -23.29
C GLY A 178 4.54 -4.18 -22.93
N LEU A 179 4.21 -3.22 -22.06
CA LEU A 179 2.84 -2.90 -21.67
C LEU A 179 2.54 -1.41 -21.80
N SER A 180 1.44 -1.06 -22.46
CA SER A 180 1.04 0.33 -22.66
C SER A 180 -0.25 0.62 -21.89
N ARG A 181 -0.44 1.89 -21.50
CA ARG A 181 -1.76 2.42 -21.12
C ARG A 181 -2.83 2.38 -22.24
N MET A 182 -2.46 2.05 -23.48
CA MET A 182 -3.42 1.86 -24.59
C MET A 182 -3.60 0.37 -24.87
N LEU A 183 -4.84 -0.06 -25.11
CA LEU A 183 -5.14 -1.40 -25.60
C LEU A 183 -4.53 -1.55 -27.01
N MET A 184 -3.32 -2.08 -27.08
CA MET A 184 -2.76 -2.55 -28.33
C MET A 184 -3.35 -3.93 -28.62
N SER A 185 -3.49 -4.31 -29.89
CA SER A 185 -3.91 -5.67 -30.24
C SER A 185 -2.82 -6.66 -29.80
N PHE A 186 -2.88 -7.06 -28.53
CA PHE A 186 -2.01 -8.10 -28.00
C PHE A 186 -2.51 -9.44 -28.54
N LYS A 187 -1.59 -10.31 -28.98
CA LYS A 187 -1.95 -11.71 -29.19
C LYS A 187 -2.53 -12.25 -27.87
N LYS A 188 -3.75 -12.81 -27.92
CA LYS A 188 -4.42 -13.44 -26.75
C LYS A 188 -3.42 -14.33 -26.00
N GLY A 189 -3.32 -14.16 -24.68
CA GLY A 189 -2.44 -14.93 -23.79
C GLY A 189 -1.20 -14.17 -23.29
N ASN A 190 -0.63 -13.24 -24.07
CA ASN A 190 0.57 -12.51 -23.66
C ASN A 190 0.30 -11.42 -22.60
N GLU A 191 -0.92 -10.89 -22.52
CA GLU A 191 -1.23 -9.78 -21.62
C GLU A 191 -1.16 -10.16 -20.14
N LYS A 192 -1.72 -11.32 -19.75
CA LYS A 192 -1.64 -11.82 -18.37
C LYS A 192 -0.20 -12.01 -17.92
N THR A 193 0.63 -12.68 -18.72
CA THR A 193 2.06 -12.85 -18.44
C THR A 193 2.77 -11.51 -18.29
N ARG A 194 2.39 -10.51 -19.08
CA ARG A 194 3.00 -9.19 -18.98
C ARG A 194 2.56 -8.43 -17.73
N LEU A 195 1.29 -8.52 -17.34
CA LEU A 195 0.77 -7.94 -16.10
C LEU A 195 1.43 -8.59 -14.88
N ASN A 196 1.63 -9.92 -14.90
CA ASN A 196 2.36 -10.62 -13.86
C ASN A 196 3.78 -10.07 -13.68
N ARG A 197 4.50 -9.74 -14.75
CA ARG A 197 5.83 -9.11 -14.62
C ARG A 197 5.79 -7.74 -13.94
N VAL A 198 4.69 -6.99 -14.04
CA VAL A 198 4.52 -5.74 -13.29
C VAL A 198 4.27 -6.06 -11.81
N MET A 199 3.46 -7.09 -11.53
CA MET A 199 3.25 -7.57 -10.16
C MET A 199 4.57 -8.02 -9.51
N ASP A 200 5.35 -8.84 -10.21
CA ASP A 200 6.65 -9.33 -9.76
C ASP A 200 7.60 -8.16 -9.43
N ALA A 201 7.64 -7.13 -10.31
CA ALA A 201 8.42 -5.93 -10.09
C ALA A 201 7.97 -5.13 -8.85
N VAL A 202 6.65 -5.07 -8.60
CA VAL A 202 6.12 -4.42 -7.38
C VAL A 202 6.47 -5.22 -6.14
N LEU A 203 6.38 -6.55 -6.18
CA LEU A 203 6.76 -7.43 -5.08
C LEU A 203 8.25 -7.30 -4.76
N GLU A 204 9.13 -7.30 -5.77
CA GLU A 204 10.56 -7.08 -5.59
C GLU A 204 10.86 -5.70 -4.99
N THR A 205 10.16 -4.66 -5.46
CA THR A 205 10.29 -3.30 -4.91
C THR A 205 9.83 -3.23 -3.45
N ALA A 206 8.74 -3.91 -3.12
CA ALA A 206 8.21 -4.02 -1.76
C ALA A 206 9.16 -4.79 -0.83
N ASP A 207 9.78 -5.87 -1.32
CA ASP A 207 10.75 -6.64 -0.55
C ASP A 207 12.03 -5.83 -0.30
N GLY A 208 12.46 -5.02 -1.27
CA GLY A 208 13.54 -4.04 -1.08
C GLY A 208 13.23 -3.03 0.03
N LEU A 209 12.02 -2.45 0.02
CA LEU A 209 11.56 -1.55 1.09
C LEU A 209 11.56 -2.25 2.46
N LYS A 210 11.05 -3.48 2.54
CA LYS A 210 11.08 -4.25 3.79
C LYS A 210 12.49 -4.50 4.28
N GLY A 211 13.42 -4.83 3.38
CA GLY A 211 14.84 -4.99 3.71
C GLY A 211 15.44 -3.71 4.31
N GLU A 212 15.15 -2.54 3.74
CA GLU A 212 15.57 -1.25 4.30
C GLU A 212 14.94 -0.97 5.68
N LEU A 213 13.70 -1.41 5.93
CA LEU A 213 13.06 -1.33 7.24
C LEU A 213 13.66 -2.34 8.23
N GLU A 214 14.12 -3.52 7.78
CA GLU A 214 14.79 -4.49 8.64
C GLU A 214 16.16 -3.99 9.11
N ASP A 215 16.88 -3.25 8.26
CA ASP A 215 18.17 -2.65 8.59
C ASP A 215 18.07 -1.51 9.62
N ASP A 216 16.99 -0.72 9.59
CA ASP A 216 16.70 0.35 10.55
C ASP A 216 15.19 0.40 10.84
N PRO A 217 14.68 -0.42 11.77
CA PRO A 217 13.24 -0.57 11.98
C PRO A 217 12.58 0.65 12.62
N PRO A 218 11.26 0.81 12.45
CA PRO A 218 10.50 1.78 13.23
C PRO A 218 10.51 1.37 14.70
N ILE A 219 10.63 2.33 15.62
CA ILE A 219 10.68 2.08 17.07
C ILE A 219 9.42 1.40 17.61
N LEU A 220 8.32 1.47 16.86
CA LEU A 220 7.06 0.79 17.14
C LEU A 220 6.55 0.19 15.83
N PRO A 221 6.22 -1.11 15.78
CA PRO A 221 5.61 -1.68 14.58
C PRO A 221 4.29 -0.97 14.26
N PRO A 222 4.07 -0.47 13.02
CA PRO A 222 2.91 0.35 12.68
C PRO A 222 1.54 -0.30 12.93
N ILE A 223 1.49 -1.63 13.04
CA ILE A 223 0.25 -2.34 13.36
C ILE A 223 -0.27 -2.03 14.77
N TYR A 224 0.62 -1.83 15.75
CA TYR A 224 0.22 -1.44 17.11
C TYR A 224 -0.36 -0.03 17.13
N LEU A 225 0.25 0.88 16.36
CA LEU A 225 -0.24 2.23 16.18
C LEU A 225 -1.65 2.24 15.58
N LYS A 226 -1.87 1.42 14.54
CA LYS A 226 -3.20 1.24 13.94
C LYS A 226 -4.23 0.77 14.97
N GLN A 227 -3.89 -0.24 15.78
CA GLN A 227 -4.82 -0.76 16.80
C GLN A 227 -5.14 0.25 17.89
N ALA A 228 -4.15 0.99 18.38
CA ALA A 228 -4.37 2.03 19.39
C ALA A 228 -5.33 3.11 18.87
N ILE A 229 -5.11 3.57 17.64
CA ILE A 229 -5.98 4.57 17.00
C ILE A 229 -7.40 4.03 16.78
N GLU A 230 -7.54 2.79 16.30
CA GLU A 230 -8.86 2.16 16.09
C GLU A 230 -9.60 1.86 17.40
N GLY A 231 -8.88 1.64 18.49
CA GLY A 231 -9.46 1.40 19.82
C GLY A 231 -9.96 2.67 20.52
N GLU A 232 -9.25 3.80 20.34
CA GLU A 232 -9.56 5.04 21.06
C GLU A 232 -10.42 6.04 20.26
N VAL A 233 -10.26 6.09 18.93
CA VAL A 233 -10.91 7.14 18.11
C VAL A 233 -12.27 6.66 17.59
N GLN A 234 -13.32 6.92 18.39
CA GLN A 234 -14.71 6.55 18.07
C GLN A 234 -15.21 7.12 16.72
N ASP A 235 -14.75 8.31 16.33
CA ASP A 235 -15.15 8.98 15.08
C ASP A 235 -14.80 8.20 13.80
N LEU A 236 -13.86 7.25 13.89
CA LEU A 236 -13.55 6.34 12.78
C LEU A 236 -14.78 5.53 12.34
N ASN A 237 -15.72 5.26 13.25
CA ASN A 237 -16.97 4.55 12.94
C ASN A 237 -17.91 5.35 12.02
N MET A 238 -17.73 6.67 11.95
CA MET A 238 -18.48 7.55 11.05
C MET A 238 -17.76 7.78 9.71
N CYS A 239 -16.53 7.29 9.57
CA CYS A 239 -15.75 7.46 8.36
C CYS A 239 -16.36 6.60 7.23
N ILE A 240 -16.69 7.23 6.11
CA ILE A 240 -17.26 6.56 4.93
C ILE A 240 -16.17 5.79 4.15
N ALA A 241 -14.89 6.10 4.40
CA ALA A 241 -13.81 5.40 3.73
C ALA A 241 -13.77 3.93 4.19
N PRO A 242 -13.61 2.96 3.27
CA PRO A 242 -13.63 1.53 3.61
C PRO A 242 -12.49 1.10 4.54
N PHE A 243 -11.42 1.89 4.61
CA PHE A 243 -10.28 1.68 5.52
C PHE A 243 -9.94 3.03 6.17
N PRO A 244 -10.59 3.38 7.30
CA PRO A 244 -10.38 4.66 7.99
C PRO A 244 -8.93 4.84 8.45
N VAL A 245 -8.30 3.76 8.92
CA VAL A 245 -6.86 3.72 9.23
C VAL A 245 -6.15 2.76 8.27
N THR A 246 -5.31 3.32 7.40
CA THR A 246 -4.53 2.58 6.41
C THR A 246 -3.12 2.36 6.94
N LEU A 247 -2.71 1.10 7.01
CA LEU A 247 -1.35 0.71 7.40
C LEU A 247 -0.36 1.04 6.28
N LYS A 248 0.80 1.58 6.65
CA LYS A 248 1.95 1.89 5.78
C LYS A 248 3.21 1.21 6.33
N THR A 249 4.28 1.22 5.55
CA THR A 249 5.55 0.57 5.91
C THR A 249 6.16 1.12 7.20
N ASP A 250 6.10 2.44 7.41
CA ASP A 250 6.69 3.14 8.55
C ASP A 250 5.66 3.91 9.40
N GLY A 251 4.37 3.59 9.26
CA GLY A 251 3.33 4.30 10.02
C GLY A 251 1.91 4.00 9.56
N VAL A 252 1.03 4.99 9.72
CA VAL A 252 -0.37 4.89 9.30
C VAL A 252 -0.88 6.18 8.68
N ARG A 253 -1.90 6.06 7.83
CA ARG A 253 -2.74 7.16 7.36
C ARG A 253 -4.12 7.04 7.99
N VAL A 254 -4.55 8.09 8.68
CA VAL A 254 -5.88 8.19 9.28
C VAL A 254 -6.73 9.15 8.47
N LYS A 255 -7.85 8.66 7.93
CA LYS A 255 -8.76 9.38 7.03
C LYS A 255 -9.78 10.22 7.81
N LEU A 256 -9.26 11.00 8.75
CA LEU A 256 -9.96 12.03 9.49
C LEU A 256 -9.29 13.38 9.23
N PRO A 257 -10.04 14.50 9.25
CA PRO A 257 -9.49 15.84 9.05
C PRO A 257 -8.37 16.17 10.05
N TYR A 258 -7.17 16.53 9.55
CA TYR A 258 -6.01 16.85 10.39
C TYR A 258 -6.31 17.99 11.35
N ALA A 259 -6.89 19.07 10.85
CA ALA A 259 -7.20 20.25 11.64
C ALA A 259 -8.09 19.97 12.87
N ASN A 260 -8.88 18.89 12.84
CA ASN A 260 -9.84 18.57 13.91
C ASN A 260 -9.36 17.45 14.84
N PHE A 261 -8.56 16.50 14.34
CA PHE A 261 -8.27 15.26 15.06
C PHE A 261 -6.78 15.04 15.36
N ALA A 262 -5.88 15.88 14.86
CA ALA A 262 -4.44 15.68 15.06
C ALA A 262 -4.04 15.70 16.54
N GLU A 263 -4.59 16.62 17.34
CA GLU A 263 -4.29 16.71 18.78
C GLU A 263 -4.75 15.47 19.54
N ASP A 264 -5.96 15.00 19.26
CA ASP A 264 -6.51 13.80 19.87
C ASP A 264 -5.64 12.58 19.53
N ILE A 265 -5.23 12.44 18.26
CA ILE A 265 -4.34 11.34 17.84
C ILE A 265 -2.97 11.45 18.51
N MET A 266 -2.39 12.64 18.61
CA MET A 266 -1.08 12.83 19.27
C MET A 266 -1.10 12.40 20.74
N GLY A 267 -2.23 12.61 21.42
CA GLY A 267 -2.41 12.31 22.85
C GLY A 267 -2.76 10.86 23.19
N ILE A 268 -3.00 9.99 22.21
CA ILE A 268 -3.28 8.57 22.44
C ILE A 268 -2.12 7.93 23.18
N GLU A 269 -2.43 7.28 24.30
CA GLU A 269 -1.46 6.56 25.10
C GLU A 269 -1.13 5.21 24.44
N LEU A 270 0.16 4.96 24.31
CA LEU A 270 0.73 3.69 23.90
C LEU A 270 1.23 2.95 25.16
N VAL A 271 2.10 1.97 24.98
CA VAL A 271 2.67 1.20 26.09
C VAL A 271 3.62 2.10 26.91
N GLU A 272 3.64 1.88 28.23
CA GLU A 272 4.55 2.54 29.19
C GLU A 272 4.33 4.05 29.38
N GLY A 273 3.12 4.56 29.11
CA GLY A 273 2.78 5.97 29.34
C GLY A 273 3.41 6.93 28.33
N LYS A 274 3.91 6.41 27.20
CA LYS A 274 4.32 7.20 26.03
C LYS A 274 3.11 7.46 25.15
N THR A 275 3.07 8.61 24.51
CA THR A 275 2.02 8.98 23.56
C THR A 275 2.47 8.77 22.12
N ILE A 276 1.55 8.84 21.17
CA ILE A 276 1.90 8.84 19.73
C ILE A 276 2.90 9.96 19.42
N SER A 277 2.74 11.15 20.03
CA SER A 277 3.65 12.28 19.78
C SER A 277 5.09 12.05 20.24
N ASP A 278 5.31 11.12 21.18
CA ASP A 278 6.66 10.77 21.66
C ASP A 278 7.42 9.85 20.70
N VAL A 279 6.71 9.16 19.79
CA VAL A 279 7.27 8.09 18.95
C VAL A 279 7.07 8.30 17.45
N ALA A 280 6.29 9.30 17.04
CA ALA A 280 5.92 9.52 15.66
C ALA A 280 5.70 10.99 15.33
N ASP A 281 5.98 11.34 14.07
CA ASP A 281 5.61 12.62 13.49
C ASP A 281 4.16 12.57 12.99
N VAL A 282 3.33 13.52 13.45
CA VAL A 282 1.93 13.66 13.04
C VAL A 282 1.77 14.86 12.13
N THR A 283 1.55 14.62 10.84
CA THR A 283 1.56 15.66 9.79
C THR A 283 0.29 15.63 8.93
N PRO A 284 -0.12 16.77 8.35
CA PRO A 284 -1.24 16.79 7.41
C PRO A 284 -0.83 16.16 6.08
N SER A 285 -1.74 15.40 5.48
CA SER A 285 -1.66 15.00 4.07
C SER A 285 -2.10 16.14 3.15
N HIS A 286 -1.89 15.98 1.85
CA HIS A 286 -2.36 16.91 0.81
C HIS A 286 -3.87 17.11 0.80
N ASP A 287 -4.62 16.10 1.27
CA ASP A 287 -6.08 16.07 1.32
C ASP A 287 -6.62 16.30 2.75
N ASP A 288 -5.83 16.96 3.61
CA ASP A 288 -6.17 17.25 5.01
C ASP A 288 -6.45 15.99 5.85
N GLN A 289 -5.84 14.85 5.49
CA GLN A 289 -5.86 13.64 6.34
C GLN A 289 -4.66 13.64 7.28
N ILE A 290 -4.61 12.69 8.22
CA ILE A 290 -3.51 12.61 9.18
C ILE A 290 -2.54 11.52 8.75
N LEU A 291 -1.28 11.90 8.59
CA LEU A 291 -0.15 10.98 8.39
C LEU A 291 0.60 10.87 9.70
N VAL A 292 0.68 9.66 10.24
CA VAL A 292 1.47 9.35 11.44
C VAL A 292 2.65 8.49 11.02
N ARG A 293 3.85 9.04 11.14
CA ARG A 293 5.10 8.39 10.72
C ARG A 293 5.96 8.06 11.94
N VAL A 294 6.17 6.78 12.19
CA VAL A 294 6.94 6.31 13.35
C VAL A 294 8.42 6.62 13.15
N HIS A 295 9.08 7.10 14.20
CA HIS A 295 10.52 7.35 14.18
C HIS A 295 11.30 6.06 13.99
N ARG A 296 12.47 6.17 13.36
CA ARG A 296 13.42 5.06 13.23
C ARG A 296 14.22 4.87 14.52
N GLU A 297 14.69 3.65 14.77
CA GLU A 297 15.60 3.37 15.90
C GLU A 297 16.88 4.23 15.84
N SER A 298 17.43 4.42 14.65
CA SER A 298 18.63 5.25 14.44
C SER A 298 18.43 6.73 14.81
N ALA A 299 17.24 7.29 14.53
CA ALA A 299 16.92 8.70 14.72
C ALA A 299 16.54 9.05 16.17
N SER A 300 15.96 8.10 16.89
CA SER A 300 15.46 8.27 18.25
C SER A 300 16.55 8.10 19.33
N GLY A 301 17.77 7.73 18.95
CA GLY A 301 18.97 7.80 19.78
C GLY A 301 18.82 7.11 21.14
N SER A 302 18.95 5.79 21.22
CA SER A 302 19.11 5.01 22.47
C SER A 302 18.01 5.16 23.55
N LEU A 303 16.91 5.88 23.29
CA LEU A 303 15.83 6.14 24.27
C LEU A 303 14.82 4.99 24.37
N PHE A 304 14.86 4.04 23.45
CA PHE A 304 13.90 2.95 23.31
C PHE A 304 14.64 1.60 23.25
N GLY A 305 15.29 1.23 24.36
CA GLY A 305 15.67 -0.16 24.58
C GLY A 305 14.42 -0.93 24.98
N TRP A 306 13.85 -1.69 24.04
CA TRP A 306 12.77 -2.65 24.30
C TRP A 306 13.33 -3.93 24.93
#